data_AF-A0A059CLR5-F1
#
_entry.id   AF-A0A059CLR5-F1
#
_cell.length_a   1.000
_cell.length_b   1.000
_cell.length_c   1.000
_cell.angle_alpha   90.00
_cell.angle_beta   90.00
_cell.angle_gamma   90.00
#
_symmetry.space_group_name_H-M   'P 1'
#
loop_
_entity.id
_entity.type
_entity.pdbx_description
1 polymer ?
#
loop_
_entity_poly.entity_id
_entity_poly.type
_entity_poly.pdbx_seq_one_letter_code
_entity_poly.pdbx_strand_id
1 'polypeptide(L)'
;NHPHALARPRADLRSLILTQSLFLRYILNLPPRSLPIPPALSHFSSINLPPLDRSRSDGRAKMSWQQYVDEHLMCEIEGNHLAAAAIIGHDGSVWAQSSSFPQFKPEEITGIMRDFDEPGTLAPTGLYLGGTKYMVIQGEPNAVIRGKKGPGGVTIKKTTMALIIGIYDEPMTPGQCNMIVERLGDYLVDQGF
;
A
#
# COMPACT_ATOMS: atom_id res chain seq x y z
N ASN A 1 -79.57 -11.09 -2.91
CA ASN A 1 -78.55 -10.16 -2.37
C ASN A 1 -77.70 -10.83 -1.29
N HIS A 2 -76.74 -11.66 -1.71
CA HIS A 2 -75.38 -11.84 -1.18
C HIS A 2 -74.66 -12.84 -2.09
N PRO A 3 -73.34 -12.67 -2.35
CA PRO A 3 -72.37 -13.51 -1.62
C PRO A 3 -70.98 -12.88 -1.34
N HIS A 4 -70.34 -13.44 -0.29
CA HIS A 4 -68.90 -13.75 -0.09
C HIS A 4 -67.80 -12.72 -0.40
N ALA A 5 -67.19 -12.19 0.67
CA ALA A 5 -65.89 -11.52 0.67
C ALA A 5 -64.74 -12.53 0.95
N LEU A 6 -63.73 -12.55 0.07
CA LEU A 6 -62.49 -13.32 0.21
C LEU A 6 -61.44 -12.51 1.01
N ALA A 7 -60.97 -13.08 2.11
CA ALA A 7 -59.90 -12.54 2.94
C ALA A 7 -58.52 -12.75 2.27
N ARG A 8 -57.70 -11.70 2.21
CA ARG A 8 -56.28 -11.77 1.83
C ARG A 8 -55.40 -11.95 3.08
N PRO A 9 -54.38 -12.82 3.08
CA PRO A 9 -53.47 -12.94 4.21
C PRO A 9 -52.51 -11.74 4.29
N ARG A 10 -52.47 -11.09 5.46
CA ARG A 10 -51.45 -10.09 5.81
C ARG A 10 -50.11 -10.81 6.04
N ALA A 11 -49.14 -10.59 5.15
CA ALA A 11 -47.77 -11.02 5.38
C ALA A 11 -47.12 -10.12 6.46
N ASP A 12 -46.62 -10.75 7.52
CA ASP A 12 -46.03 -10.11 8.69
C ASP A 12 -44.61 -9.59 8.38
N LEU A 13 -44.44 -8.27 8.46
CA LEU A 13 -43.20 -7.55 8.16
C LEU A 13 -42.03 -7.97 9.08
N ARG A 14 -42.30 -8.64 10.21
CA ARG A 14 -41.26 -9.14 11.13
C ARG A 14 -40.54 -10.39 10.62
N SER A 15 -41.16 -11.18 9.74
CA SER A 15 -40.54 -12.37 9.15
C SER A 15 -39.49 -12.04 8.07
N LEU A 16 -39.57 -10.85 7.47
CA LEU A 16 -38.70 -10.42 6.37
C LEU A 16 -37.35 -9.87 6.88
N ILE A 17 -37.31 -9.38 8.12
CA ILE A 17 -36.10 -8.80 8.73
C ILE A 17 -35.17 -9.90 9.28
N LEU A 18 -35.72 -10.99 9.82
CA LEU A 18 -34.90 -12.11 10.33
C LEU A 18 -34.24 -12.93 9.20
N THR A 19 -34.87 -13.03 8.03
CA THR A 19 -34.32 -13.79 6.89
C THR A 19 -33.18 -13.04 6.17
N GLN A 20 -33.17 -11.70 6.16
CA GLN A 20 -32.01 -10.94 5.65
C GLN A 20 -30.78 -11.03 6.56
N SER A 21 -30.96 -11.12 7.89
CA SER A 21 -29.83 -11.15 8.83
C SER A 21 -29.03 -12.46 8.80
N LEU A 22 -29.70 -13.59 8.59
CA LEU A 22 -29.04 -14.90 8.49
C LEU A 22 -28.32 -15.09 7.14
N PHE A 23 -28.80 -14.46 6.06
CA PHE A 23 -28.16 -14.52 4.75
C PHE A 23 -26.85 -13.70 4.72
N LEU A 24 -26.81 -12.55 5.41
CA LEU A 24 -25.61 -11.72 5.51
C LEU A 24 -24.51 -12.37 6.37
N ARG A 25 -24.89 -13.18 7.37
CA ARG A 25 -23.93 -13.94 8.19
C ARG A 25 -23.33 -15.15 7.47
N TYR A 26 -24.00 -15.69 6.45
CA TYR A 26 -23.48 -16.83 5.67
C TYR A 26 -22.43 -16.39 4.63
N ILE A 27 -22.51 -15.16 4.13
CA ILE A 27 -21.58 -14.62 3.11
C ILE A 27 -20.22 -14.24 3.73
N LEU A 28 -20.18 -13.87 5.02
CA LEU A 28 -18.97 -13.38 5.69
C LEU A 28 -18.03 -14.47 6.25
N ASN A 29 -18.38 -15.76 6.12
CA ASN A 29 -17.62 -16.88 6.70
C ASN A 29 -17.13 -17.93 5.68
N LEU A 30 -17.02 -17.57 4.39
CA LEU A 30 -16.49 -18.47 3.36
C LEU A 30 -15.02 -18.12 3.02
N PRO A 31 -14.09 -19.09 3.05
CA PRO A 31 -12.69 -18.86 2.67
C PRO A 31 -12.51 -18.60 1.17
N PRO A 32 -11.52 -17.79 0.74
CA PRO A 32 -11.40 -17.31 -0.63
C PRO A 32 -10.67 -18.32 -1.53
N ARG A 33 -11.23 -19.50 -1.76
CA ARG A 33 -10.70 -20.46 -2.74
C ARG A 33 -11.81 -21.36 -3.29
N SER A 34 -12.45 -20.92 -4.38
CA SER A 34 -12.92 -21.76 -5.50
C SER A 34 -14.01 -21.04 -6.29
N LEU A 35 -13.64 -20.35 -7.38
CA LEU A 35 -14.59 -20.03 -8.44
C LEU A 35 -14.16 -20.78 -9.71
N PRO A 36 -15.00 -21.70 -10.24
CA PRO A 36 -14.69 -22.42 -11.46
C PRO A 36 -14.86 -21.52 -12.70
N ILE A 37 -13.91 -21.63 -13.62
CA ILE A 37 -13.87 -20.98 -14.93
C ILE A 37 -14.87 -21.69 -15.87
N PRO A 38 -15.77 -20.99 -16.59
CA PRO A 38 -16.61 -21.63 -17.60
C PRO A 38 -15.84 -21.93 -18.91
N PRO A 39 -16.12 -23.06 -19.58
CA PRO A 39 -15.40 -23.49 -20.78
C PRO A 39 -15.82 -22.72 -22.03
N ALA A 40 -14.85 -22.54 -22.92
CA ALA A 40 -14.96 -21.86 -24.20
C ALA A 40 -16.10 -22.39 -25.09
N LEU A 41 -16.85 -21.48 -25.69
CA LEU A 41 -17.66 -21.76 -26.88
C LEU A 41 -16.87 -21.38 -28.12
N SER A 42 -16.29 -22.40 -28.73
CA SER A 42 -15.87 -22.42 -30.12
C SER A 42 -17.09 -22.32 -31.03
N HIS A 43 -17.23 -21.22 -31.77
CA HIS A 43 -17.77 -21.10 -33.13
C HIS A 43 -18.03 -19.62 -33.39
N PHE A 44 -17.16 -18.95 -34.15
CA PHE A 44 -17.62 -18.04 -35.21
C PHE A 44 -16.45 -17.72 -36.12
N SER A 45 -16.66 -18.06 -37.38
CA SER A 45 -15.73 -18.00 -38.49
C SER A 45 -15.47 -16.55 -38.91
N SER A 46 -14.19 -16.26 -39.18
CA SER A 46 -13.66 -15.26 -40.11
C SER A 46 -14.46 -13.99 -40.40
N ILE A 47 -14.07 -12.89 -39.74
CA ILE A 47 -14.17 -11.54 -40.30
C ILE A 47 -12.78 -10.90 -40.14
N ASN A 48 -12.13 -10.60 -41.27
CA ASN A 48 -10.89 -9.83 -41.31
C ASN A 48 -11.16 -8.38 -40.87
N LEU A 49 -10.75 -8.01 -39.66
CA LEU A 49 -10.58 -6.62 -39.24
C LEU A 49 -9.12 -6.18 -39.49
N PRO A 50 -8.88 -4.94 -39.96
CA PRO A 50 -7.53 -4.37 -40.00
C PRO A 50 -6.95 -4.21 -38.58
N PRO A 51 -5.62 -4.17 -38.41
CA PRO A 51 -5.01 -4.10 -37.08
C PRO A 51 -5.32 -2.75 -36.45
N LEU A 52 -6.21 -2.75 -35.45
CA LEU A 52 -6.33 -1.64 -34.52
C LEU A 52 -5.04 -1.63 -33.69
N ASP A 53 -4.23 -0.60 -33.90
CA ASP A 53 -3.24 -0.12 -32.95
C ASP A 53 -3.89 -0.06 -31.55
N ARG A 54 -3.54 -1.02 -30.69
CA ARG A 54 -3.84 -0.98 -29.26
C ARG A 54 -2.64 -0.42 -28.51
N SER A 55 -2.14 0.73 -28.90
CA SER A 55 -1.56 1.65 -27.94
C SER A 55 -2.70 2.25 -27.12
N ARG A 56 -2.58 2.18 -25.79
CA ARG A 56 -3.50 2.69 -24.75
C ARG A 56 -4.83 1.95 -24.55
N SER A 57 -4.82 1.07 -23.55
CA SER A 57 -5.65 1.21 -22.34
C SER A 57 -5.45 0.01 -21.41
N ASP A 58 -4.74 0.21 -20.31
CA ASP A 58 -5.12 -0.47 -19.07
C ASP A 58 -5.23 0.59 -17.96
N GLY A 59 -6.21 1.47 -18.15
CA GLY A 59 -6.72 2.36 -17.13
C GLY A 59 -7.59 1.59 -16.13
N ARG A 60 -7.07 0.52 -15.55
CA ARG A 60 -7.60 -0.02 -14.31
C ARG A 60 -6.96 0.82 -13.21
N ALA A 61 -7.72 1.75 -12.62
CA ALA A 61 -7.35 2.38 -11.36
C ALA A 61 -7.01 1.27 -10.36
N LYS A 62 -5.72 1.04 -10.16
CA LYS A 62 -5.19 -0.09 -9.41
C LYS A 62 -4.70 0.44 -8.09
N MET A 63 -5.66 0.75 -7.20
CA MET A 63 -5.43 1.04 -5.79
C MET A 63 -4.53 -0.04 -5.20
N SER A 64 -3.24 0.16 -5.31
CA SER A 64 -2.18 -0.74 -4.91
C SER A 64 -1.08 0.15 -4.37
N TRP A 65 -0.51 -0.25 -3.23
CA TRP A 65 0.59 0.47 -2.60
C TRP A 65 1.75 0.76 -3.56
N GLN A 66 1.87 -0.04 -4.62
CA GLN A 66 2.83 0.17 -5.69
C GLN A 66 2.64 1.50 -6.43
N GLN A 67 1.41 2.00 -6.62
CA GLN A 67 1.21 3.32 -7.23
C GLN A 67 1.78 4.46 -6.38
N TYR A 68 1.72 4.36 -5.04
CA TYR A 68 2.36 5.35 -4.19
C TYR A 68 3.88 5.31 -4.32
N VAL A 69 4.47 4.12 -4.46
CA VAL A 69 5.91 4.00 -4.72
C VAL A 69 6.26 4.57 -6.10
N ASP A 70 5.62 4.10 -7.16
CA ASP A 70 5.98 4.43 -8.54
C ASP A 70 5.67 5.89 -8.90
N GLU A 71 4.51 6.41 -8.48
CA GLU A 71 4.04 7.75 -8.89
C GLU A 71 4.39 8.85 -7.88
N HIS A 72 4.59 8.52 -6.60
CA HIS A 72 4.81 9.54 -5.54
C HIS A 72 6.22 9.49 -4.93
N LEU A 73 6.77 8.31 -4.65
CA LEU A 73 8.12 8.21 -4.08
C LEU A 73 9.21 8.27 -5.16
N MET A 74 9.04 7.52 -6.23
CA MET A 74 10.01 7.46 -7.34
C MET A 74 9.78 8.59 -8.37
N CYS A 75 9.05 9.64 -7.99
CA CYS A 75 8.82 10.79 -8.86
C CYS A 75 10.11 11.61 -9.06
N GLU A 76 10.16 12.32 -10.18
CA GLU A 76 11.28 13.20 -10.49
C GLU A 76 11.09 14.56 -9.79
N ILE A 77 12.15 15.03 -9.13
CA ILE A 77 12.24 16.33 -8.47
C ILE A 77 13.50 17.06 -8.94
N GLU A 78 13.31 18.19 -9.63
CA GLU A 78 14.42 19.03 -10.11
C GLU A 78 15.49 18.25 -10.91
N GLY A 79 15.08 17.23 -11.67
CA GLY A 79 15.99 16.36 -12.44
C GLY A 79 16.51 15.13 -11.71
N ASN A 80 16.15 14.94 -10.44
CA ASN A 80 16.61 13.85 -9.58
C ASN A 80 15.46 12.91 -9.20
N HIS A 81 15.77 11.69 -8.78
CA HIS A 81 14.80 10.77 -8.20
C HIS A 81 15.44 9.99 -7.05
N LEU A 82 14.62 9.41 -6.16
CA LEU A 82 15.13 8.49 -5.13
C LEU A 82 15.86 7.31 -5.78
N ALA A 83 16.96 6.87 -5.18
CA ALA A 83 17.68 5.69 -5.62
C ALA A 83 16.84 4.42 -5.41
N ALA A 84 16.11 4.36 -4.30
CA ALA A 84 15.12 3.33 -4.03
C ALA A 84 14.08 3.81 -3.01
N ALA A 85 12.90 3.21 -3.01
CA ALA A 85 11.85 3.53 -2.05
C ALA A 85 10.97 2.32 -1.71
N ALA A 86 10.36 2.31 -0.54
CA ALA A 86 9.43 1.27 -0.13
C ALA A 86 8.39 1.75 0.90
N ILE A 87 7.28 1.02 0.95
CA ILE A 87 6.24 1.11 1.98
C ILE A 87 6.23 -0.23 2.71
N ILE A 88 6.58 -0.20 3.99
CA ILE A 88 6.77 -1.39 4.83
C ILE A 88 5.83 -1.30 6.02
N GLY A 89 5.04 -2.33 6.30
CA GLY A 89 4.25 -2.41 7.53
C GLY A 89 5.15 -2.43 8.78
N HIS A 90 4.62 -2.00 9.93
CA HIS A 90 5.38 -2.03 11.19
C HIS A 90 5.85 -3.44 11.61
N ASP A 91 5.20 -4.48 11.08
CA ASP A 91 5.56 -5.89 11.24
C ASP A 91 6.70 -6.35 10.31
N GLY A 92 7.19 -5.47 9.43
CA GLY A 92 8.19 -5.78 8.41
C GLY A 92 7.62 -6.31 7.09
N SER A 93 6.30 -6.42 6.95
CA SER A 93 5.68 -6.86 5.70
C SER A 93 5.85 -5.81 4.60
N VAL A 94 6.36 -6.21 3.44
CA VAL A 94 6.52 -5.32 2.27
C VAL A 94 5.15 -5.08 1.63
N TRP A 95 4.66 -3.84 1.66
CA TRP A 95 3.41 -3.47 0.97
C TRP A 95 3.67 -3.07 -0.48
N ALA A 96 4.77 -2.35 -0.72
CA ALA A 96 5.29 -2.03 -2.03
C ALA A 96 6.76 -1.60 -1.95
N GLN A 97 7.50 -1.77 -3.04
CA GLN A 97 8.91 -1.34 -3.12
C GLN A 97 9.33 -1.08 -4.56
N SER A 98 10.35 -0.25 -4.74
CA SER A 98 11.02 -0.09 -6.04
C SER A 98 11.86 -1.33 -6.36
N SER A 99 12.16 -1.54 -7.64
CA SER A 99 13.00 -2.67 -8.09
C SER A 99 14.42 -2.63 -7.53
N SER A 100 14.91 -1.44 -7.21
CA SER A 100 16.23 -1.18 -6.62
C SER A 100 16.26 -1.25 -5.09
N PHE A 101 15.12 -1.47 -4.43
CA PHE A 101 15.08 -1.49 -2.98
C PHE A 101 15.84 -2.69 -2.41
N PRO A 102 16.78 -2.48 -1.47
CA PRO A 102 17.63 -3.56 -0.99
C PRO A 102 16.82 -4.55 -0.15
N GLN A 103 17.21 -5.82 -0.24
CA GLN A 103 16.67 -6.85 0.65
C GLN A 103 17.18 -6.61 2.07
N PHE A 104 16.25 -6.45 3.01
CA PHE A 104 16.55 -6.16 4.41
C PHE A 104 16.26 -7.36 5.31
N LYS A 105 16.78 -7.32 6.52
CA LYS A 105 16.51 -8.34 7.54
C LYS A 105 15.40 -7.86 8.48
N PRO A 106 14.56 -8.75 9.05
CA PRO A 106 13.51 -8.37 9.98
C PRO A 106 14.03 -7.59 11.21
N GLU A 107 15.25 -7.88 11.67
CA GLU A 107 15.87 -7.20 12.79
C GLU A 107 16.17 -5.72 12.48
N GLU A 108 16.40 -5.38 11.21
CA GLU A 108 16.62 -4.00 10.78
C GLU A 108 15.33 -3.17 10.96
N ILE A 109 14.17 -3.70 10.54
CA ILE A 109 12.87 -3.04 10.73
C ILE A 109 12.50 -2.97 12.20
N THR A 110 12.76 -4.03 12.96
CA THR A 110 12.51 -4.05 14.42
C THR A 110 13.35 -2.98 15.13
N GLY A 111 14.61 -2.81 14.73
CA GLY A 111 15.48 -1.76 15.25
C GLY A 111 14.99 -0.35 14.93
N ILE A 112 14.49 -0.13 13.70
CA ILE A 112 13.87 1.14 13.28
C ILE A 112 12.61 1.43 14.11
N MET A 113 11.73 0.45 14.28
CA MET A 113 10.52 0.61 15.09
C MET A 113 10.85 0.94 16.55
N ARG A 114 11.85 0.27 17.13
CA ARG A 114 12.32 0.58 18.49
C ARG A 114 12.82 2.02 18.61
N ASP A 115 13.51 2.56 17.61
CA ASP A 115 13.97 3.96 17.66
C ASP A 115 12.83 4.97 17.57
N PHE A 116 11.71 4.62 16.92
CA PHE A 116 10.51 5.44 16.99
C PHE A 116 9.82 5.40 18.36
N ASP A 117 9.92 4.30 19.10
CA ASP A 117 9.31 4.17 20.43
C ASP A 117 10.24 4.70 21.53
N GLU A 118 11.56 4.56 21.33
CA GLU A 118 12.64 5.03 22.19
C GLU A 118 13.67 5.81 21.35
N PRO A 119 13.45 7.12 21.12
CA PRO A 119 14.32 7.95 20.28
C PRO A 119 15.79 7.93 20.73
N GLY A 120 16.68 7.60 19.80
CA GLY A 120 18.13 7.60 20.02
C GLY A 120 18.73 6.21 20.27
N THR A 121 17.94 5.14 20.28
CA THR A 121 18.46 3.77 20.42
C THR A 121 19.32 3.33 19.24
N LEU A 122 19.13 3.90 18.04
CA LEU A 122 19.99 3.65 16.87
C LEU A 122 21.23 4.53 16.81
N ALA A 123 21.32 5.63 17.57
CA ALA A 123 22.47 6.55 17.49
C ALA A 123 23.82 5.88 17.83
N PRO A 124 23.93 5.01 18.87
CA PRO A 124 25.19 4.32 19.19
C PRO A 124 25.56 3.21 18.19
N THR A 125 24.57 2.50 17.65
CA THR A 125 24.81 1.32 16.78
C THR A 125 24.85 1.68 15.30
N GLY A 126 24.19 2.76 14.90
CA GLY A 126 23.87 3.12 13.51
C GLY A 126 22.55 2.50 13.05
N LEU A 127 21.96 3.11 12.03
CA LEU A 127 20.79 2.59 11.32
C LEU A 127 21.25 1.62 10.23
N TYR A 128 20.73 0.40 10.24
CA TYR A 128 21.02 -0.59 9.20
C TYR A 128 19.80 -0.78 8.32
N LEU A 129 20.01 -0.78 7.00
CA LEU A 129 18.99 -1.13 6.02
C LEU A 129 19.65 -1.85 4.86
N GLY A 130 19.23 -3.09 4.60
CA GLY A 130 19.79 -3.90 3.53
C GLY A 130 21.28 -4.20 3.72
N GLY A 131 21.71 -4.39 4.97
CA GLY A 131 23.12 -4.58 5.34
C GLY A 131 23.98 -3.32 5.24
N THR A 132 23.42 -2.20 4.78
CA THR A 132 24.14 -0.92 4.72
C THR A 132 23.97 -0.16 6.03
N LYS A 133 25.07 0.26 6.62
CA LYS A 133 25.09 1.13 7.81
C LYS A 133 25.01 2.61 7.41
N TYR A 134 24.06 3.32 8.02
CA TYR A 134 23.89 4.75 7.95
C TYR A 134 24.16 5.37 9.33
N MET A 135 24.81 6.52 9.35
CA MET A 135 24.95 7.34 10.54
C MET A 135 23.63 8.06 10.80
N VAL A 136 23.06 7.89 11.99
CA VAL A 136 21.83 8.59 12.37
C VAL A 136 22.12 10.08 12.50
N ILE A 137 21.29 10.90 11.86
CA ILE A 137 21.33 12.36 11.95
C ILE A 137 20.01 12.87 12.53
N GLN A 138 19.91 14.19 12.75
CA GLN A 138 18.72 14.79 13.35
C GLN A 138 17.45 14.49 12.55
N GLY A 139 16.57 13.71 13.16
CA GLY A 139 15.21 13.40 12.70
C GLY A 139 14.15 14.22 13.44
N GLU A 140 12.92 13.71 13.44
CA GLU A 140 11.81 14.18 14.27
C GLU A 140 11.42 13.07 15.25
N PRO A 141 11.42 13.32 16.57
CA PRO A 141 11.06 12.32 17.55
C PRO A 141 9.70 11.69 17.24
N ASN A 142 9.63 10.35 17.26
CA ASN A 142 8.44 9.55 17.01
C ASN A 142 7.84 9.65 15.59
N ALA A 143 8.42 10.44 14.68
CA ALA A 143 7.86 10.71 13.36
C ALA A 143 8.84 10.41 12.22
N VAL A 144 10.08 10.91 12.31
CA VAL A 144 11.06 10.80 11.21
C VAL A 144 12.42 10.37 11.72
N ILE A 145 12.99 9.33 11.11
CA ILE A 145 14.39 8.94 11.29
C ILE A 145 15.14 9.26 10.00
N ARG A 146 16.34 9.84 10.15
CA ARG A 146 17.20 10.21 9.03
C ARG A 146 18.58 9.59 9.21
N GLY A 147 19.11 9.02 8.13
CA GLY A 147 20.42 8.40 8.08
C GLY A 147 21.26 8.96 6.94
N LYS A 148 22.58 9.09 7.17
CA LYS A 148 23.55 9.53 6.15
C LYS A 148 24.62 8.48 5.93
N LYS A 149 25.02 8.28 4.66
CA LYS A 149 26.15 7.45 4.25
C LYS A 149 26.90 8.13 3.11
N GLY A 150 28.03 8.77 3.44
CA GLY A 150 28.80 9.54 2.46
C GLY A 150 27.93 10.63 1.83
N PRO A 151 27.79 10.67 0.49
CA PRO A 151 26.95 11.64 -0.20
C PRO A 151 25.45 11.32 -0.14
N GLY A 152 25.08 10.04 -0.07
CA GLY A 152 23.71 9.57 0.00
C GLY A 152 23.18 9.40 1.43
N GLY A 153 21.96 8.87 1.51
CA GLY A 153 21.29 8.65 2.79
C GLY A 153 19.94 7.98 2.67
N VAL A 154 19.21 8.00 3.78
CA VAL A 154 17.89 7.42 3.90
C VAL A 154 17.01 8.29 4.81
N THR A 155 15.76 8.45 4.43
CA THR A 155 14.71 9.05 5.28
C THR A 155 13.61 8.04 5.50
N ILE A 156 13.17 7.91 6.75
CA ILE A 156 12.12 6.99 7.18
C ILE A 156 11.06 7.80 7.92
N LYS A 157 9.84 7.82 7.38
CA LYS A 157 8.67 8.44 8.03
C LYS A 157 7.75 7.36 8.57
N LYS A 158 7.43 7.42 9.87
CA LYS A 158 6.43 6.56 10.51
C LYS A 158 5.03 7.10 10.24
N THR A 159 4.14 6.22 9.81
CA THR A 159 2.70 6.44 9.73
C THR A 159 1.99 5.63 10.82
N THR A 160 0.66 5.60 10.81
CA THR A 160 -0.13 4.85 11.79
C THR A 160 0.12 3.34 11.70
N MET A 161 0.38 2.82 10.50
CA MET A 161 0.47 1.38 10.20
C MET A 161 1.71 1.00 9.38
N ALA A 162 2.41 1.97 8.80
CA ALA A 162 3.53 1.73 7.89
C ALA A 162 4.74 2.64 8.16
N LEU A 163 5.81 2.31 7.46
CA LEU A 163 7.06 3.04 7.32
C LEU A 163 7.22 3.40 5.85
N ILE A 164 7.40 4.69 5.58
CA ILE A 164 7.74 5.19 4.25
C ILE A 164 9.24 5.40 4.22
N ILE A 165 9.93 4.66 3.36
CA ILE A 165 11.38 4.65 3.28
C ILE A 165 11.80 5.19 1.92
N GLY A 166 12.65 6.21 1.92
CA GLY A 166 13.31 6.73 0.72
C GLY A 166 14.83 6.70 0.89
N ILE A 167 15.52 6.07 -0.04
CA ILE A 167 16.98 6.03 -0.16
C ILE A 167 17.37 6.98 -1.29
N TYR A 168 18.33 7.85 -1.05
CA TYR A 168 18.86 8.77 -2.05
C TYR A 168 20.37 8.64 -2.17
N ASP A 169 20.87 9.03 -3.33
CA ASP A 169 22.30 9.19 -3.60
C ASP A 169 22.53 10.50 -4.38
N GLU A 170 23.78 10.89 -4.54
CA GLU A 170 24.14 12.04 -5.38
C GLU A 170 23.57 11.90 -6.81
N PRO A 171 23.08 12.98 -7.43
CA PRO A 171 23.13 14.39 -7.00
C PRO A 171 21.95 14.84 -6.12
N MET A 172 21.10 13.91 -5.67
CA MET A 172 19.92 14.24 -4.86
C MET A 172 20.32 14.70 -3.45
N THR A 173 19.69 15.77 -2.97
CA THR A 173 19.98 16.32 -1.64
C THR A 173 19.14 15.65 -0.54
N PRO A 174 19.60 15.67 0.71
CA PRO A 174 18.79 15.18 1.84
C PRO A 174 17.44 15.88 1.96
N GLY A 175 17.37 17.19 1.66
CA GLY A 175 16.14 17.97 1.71
C GLY A 175 15.10 17.53 0.67
N GLN A 176 15.54 17.18 -0.54
CA GLN A 176 14.66 16.62 -1.57
C GLN A 176 14.08 15.26 -1.14
N CYS A 177 14.91 14.40 -0.55
CA CYS A 177 14.44 13.09 -0.05
C CYS A 177 13.42 13.26 1.08
N ASN A 178 13.73 14.09 2.07
CA ASN A 178 12.83 14.41 3.18
C ASN A 178 11.47 14.86 2.68
N MET A 179 11.43 15.82 1.76
CA MET A 179 10.18 16.36 1.26
C MET A 179 9.29 15.29 0.61
N ILE A 180 9.85 14.38 -0.19
CA ILE A 180 9.07 13.32 -0.86
C ILE A 180 8.52 12.32 0.15
N VAL A 181 9.38 11.81 1.03
CA VAL A 181 9.03 10.76 2.00
C VAL A 181 8.05 11.29 3.04
N GLU A 182 8.30 12.47 3.59
CA GLU A 182 7.47 13.06 4.64
C GLU A 182 6.10 13.47 4.10
N ARG A 183 6.03 14.07 2.91
CA ARG A 183 4.76 14.45 2.29
C ARG A 183 3.83 13.26 2.05
N LEU A 184 4.37 12.14 1.55
CA LEU A 184 3.56 10.93 1.39
C LEU A 184 3.14 10.37 2.75
N GLY A 185 4.04 10.33 3.73
CA GLY A 185 3.71 9.82 5.06
C GLY A 185 2.66 10.65 5.77
N ASP A 186 2.73 11.99 5.70
CA ASP A 186 1.71 12.88 6.25
C ASP A 186 0.34 12.64 5.59
N TYR A 187 0.32 12.50 4.26
CA TYR A 187 -0.90 12.14 3.54
C TYR A 187 -1.50 10.81 4.03
N LEU A 188 -0.66 9.77 4.22
CA LEU A 188 -1.12 8.47 4.68
C LEU A 188 -1.65 8.53 6.13
N VAL A 189 -0.99 9.28 7.00
CA VAL A 189 -1.46 9.54 8.37
C VAL A 189 -2.83 10.22 8.36
N ASP A 190 -3.00 11.25 7.51
CA ASP A 190 -4.28 11.95 7.37
C ASP A 190 -5.40 11.04 6.83
N GLN A 191 -5.05 10.03 6.04
CA GLN A 191 -5.99 8.99 5.58
C GLN A 191 -6.22 7.87 6.62
N GLY A 192 -5.52 7.88 7.76
CA GLY A 192 -5.64 6.88 8.83
C GLY A 192 -4.79 5.62 8.64
N PHE A 193 -3.77 5.68 7.78
CA PHE A 193 -2.77 4.63 7.54
C PHE A 193 -1.44 4.93 8.22
#